data_AF-A0A2I0ADA2-F1
#
_entry.id   AF-A0A2I0ADA2-F1
#
_cell.length_a   1.000
_cell.length_b   1.000
_cell.length_c   1.000
_cell.angle_alpha   90.00
_cell.angle_beta   90.00
_cell.angle_gamma   90.00
#
_symmetry.space_group_name_H-M   'P 1'
#
loop_
_entity.id
_entity.type
_entity.pdbx_description
1 polymer ?
#
loop_
_entity_poly.entity_id
_entity_poly.type
_entity_poly.pdbx_seq_one_letter_code
_entity_poly.pdbx_strand_id
1 'polypeptide(L)'
;MNNGVCVKGSCYNDDEIDYYGMFTEIIVLEYFGKGNKVILFQCDWYDTVKGTRVDPNYGFESVNHRSRLKSNSYEPFILAQQATQVYYTTYPSTKKEAQNWWAVCKTKSTKIVELNYCQYTYDVLQEDDQSFSLEIII
;
A
#
# COMPACT_ATOMS: atom_id res chain seq x y z
N MET A 1 -13.51 -5.63 5.92
CA MET A 1 -12.15 -5.18 6.25
C MET A 1 -11.30 -5.49 5.04
N ASN A 2 -10.95 -4.47 4.25
CA ASN A 2 -10.20 -4.66 3.00
C ASN A 2 -9.32 -3.43 2.68
N ASN A 3 -8.67 -2.93 3.72
CA ASN A 3 -7.74 -1.80 3.73
C ASN A 3 -6.28 -2.29 3.58
N GLY A 4 -6.06 -3.33 2.78
CA GLY A 4 -4.72 -3.86 2.58
C GLY A 4 -3.89 -2.93 1.71
N VAL A 5 -2.61 -2.82 2.04
CA VAL A 5 -1.63 -2.06 1.28
C VAL A 5 -0.41 -2.91 0.98
N CYS A 6 0.17 -2.72 -0.19
CA CYS A 6 1.41 -3.31 -0.65
C CYS A 6 2.37 -2.21 -1.10
N VAL A 7 3.63 -2.30 -0.71
CA VAL A 7 4.72 -1.47 -1.23
C VAL A 7 5.73 -2.40 -1.89
N LYS A 8 6.08 -2.11 -3.13
CA LYS A 8 7.07 -2.91 -3.84
C LYS A 8 8.46 -2.65 -3.29
N GLY A 9 9.18 -3.71 -2.97
CA GLY A 9 10.59 -3.61 -2.61
C GLY A 9 11.43 -3.21 -3.82
N SER A 10 12.26 -2.18 -3.69
CA SER A 10 13.26 -1.81 -4.70
C SER A 10 14.65 -2.15 -4.17
N CYS A 11 15.08 -3.38 -4.33
CA CYS A 11 16.46 -3.78 -4.08
C CYS A 11 17.21 -3.90 -5.42
N TYR A 12 18.48 -3.52 -5.44
CA TYR A 12 19.36 -3.60 -6.62
C TYR A 12 19.83 -5.05 -6.91
N ASN A 13 19.23 -6.05 -6.26
CA ASN A 13 19.53 -7.48 -6.39
C ASN A 13 18.23 -8.20 -6.78
N ASP A 14 18.33 -9.44 -7.27
CA ASP A 14 17.20 -10.28 -7.73
C ASP A 14 16.15 -10.64 -6.65
N ASP A 15 16.31 -10.17 -5.41
CA ASP A 15 15.43 -10.48 -4.27
C ASP A 15 14.39 -9.37 -4.04
N GLU A 16 13.58 -9.04 -5.04
CA GLU A 16 12.45 -8.10 -4.89
C GLU A 16 11.46 -8.63 -3.84
N ILE A 17 11.47 -8.06 -2.63
CA ILE A 17 10.56 -8.43 -1.54
C ILE A 17 9.50 -7.34 -1.38
N ASP A 18 8.25 -7.69 -1.68
CA ASP A 18 7.10 -6.83 -1.46
C ASP A 18 6.72 -6.78 0.03
N TYR A 19 6.38 -5.58 0.50
CA TYR A 19 5.93 -5.31 1.86
C TYR A 19 4.41 -5.26 1.90
N TYR A 20 3.81 -6.07 2.77
CA TYR A 20 2.37 -6.15 2.95
C TYR A 20 1.95 -5.63 4.31
N GLY A 21 0.89 -4.84 4.34
CA GLY A 21 0.36 -4.27 5.56
C GLY A 21 -1.12 -3.96 5.50
N MET A 22 -1.61 -3.39 6.59
CA MET A 22 -2.95 -2.83 6.74
C MET A 22 -2.81 -1.32 6.89
N PHE A 23 -3.45 -0.57 6.00
CA PHE A 23 -3.55 0.88 6.11
C PHE A 23 -4.43 1.26 7.32
N THR A 24 -3.96 2.14 8.19
CA THR A 24 -4.69 2.57 9.40
C THR A 24 -5.17 4.01 9.33
N GLU A 25 -4.32 4.95 8.90
CA GLU A 25 -4.61 6.39 8.98
C GLU A 25 -3.95 7.18 7.84
N ILE A 26 -4.65 8.20 7.35
CA ILE A 26 -4.12 9.18 6.40
C ILE A 26 -3.57 10.37 7.17
N ILE A 27 -2.32 10.74 6.90
CA ILE A 27 -1.69 11.93 7.45
C ILE A 27 -1.41 12.89 6.30
N VAL A 28 -1.90 14.12 6.41
CA VAL A 28 -1.64 15.20 5.44
C VAL A 28 -0.67 16.19 6.08
N LEU A 29 0.52 16.31 5.49
CA LEU A 29 1.53 17.27 5.91
C LEU A 29 1.50 18.48 4.99
N GLU A 30 1.27 19.66 5.55
CA GLU A 30 1.39 20.93 4.84
C GLU A 30 2.74 21.58 5.19
N TYR A 31 3.48 22.03 4.20
CA TYR A 31 4.78 22.67 4.39
C TYR A 31 4.83 24.05 3.72
N PHE A 32 5.88 24.82 4.02
CA PHE A 32 6.02 26.19 3.54
C PHE A 32 5.89 26.27 2.01
N GLY A 33 5.10 27.24 1.55
CA GLY A 33 4.71 27.40 0.14
C GLY A 33 3.23 27.11 -0.06
N LYS A 34 2.56 27.96 -0.85
CA LYS A 34 1.12 27.85 -1.07
C LYS A 34 0.79 26.59 -1.87
N GLY A 35 -0.03 25.70 -1.32
CA GLY A 35 -0.51 24.49 -2.00
C GLY A 35 0.38 23.25 -1.80
N ASN A 36 1.47 23.38 -1.04
CA ASN A 36 2.42 22.30 -0.80
C ASN A 36 1.90 21.32 0.25
N LYS A 37 1.50 20.11 -0.19
CA LYS A 37 1.03 19.04 0.68
C LYS A 37 1.67 17.71 0.33
N VAL A 38 1.96 16.89 1.33
CA VAL A 38 2.36 15.49 1.19
C VAL A 38 1.36 14.62 1.92
N ILE A 39 0.96 13.52 1.29
CA ILE A 39 0.06 12.54 1.91
C ILE A 39 0.84 11.30 2.29
N LEU A 40 0.78 10.96 3.58
CA LEU A 40 1.37 9.77 4.16
C LEU A 40 0.27 8.81 4.61
N PHE A 41 0.59 7.53 4.53
CA PHE A 41 -0.19 6.45 5.10
C PHE A 41 0.53 5.87 6.29
N GLN A 42 -0.17 5.82 7.42
CA GLN A 42 0.23 4.97 8.52
C GLN A 42 -0.24 3.54 8.26
N CYS A 43 0.66 2.59 8.43
CA CYS A 43 0.43 1.19 8.11
C CYS A 43 0.93 0.27 9.24
N ASP A 44 0.21 -0.83 9.44
CA ASP A 44 0.66 -1.96 10.22
C ASP A 44 1.22 -3.04 9.31
N TRP A 45 2.51 -3.34 9.45
CA TRP A 45 3.21 -4.26 8.56
C TRP A 45 3.17 -5.71 9.03
N TYR A 46 3.22 -6.64 8.08
CA TYR A 46 3.45 -8.06 8.33
C TYR A 46 4.92 -8.42 8.08
N ASP A 47 5.43 -9.40 8.83
CA ASP A 47 6.81 -9.91 8.67
C ASP A 47 7.06 -10.40 7.24
N THR A 48 8.06 -9.85 6.55
CA THR A 48 8.38 -10.21 5.15
C THR A 48 9.18 -11.50 5.01
N VAL A 49 9.72 -12.05 6.10
CA VAL A 49 10.54 -13.28 6.08
C VAL A 49 9.71 -14.49 6.51
N LYS A 50 8.89 -14.33 7.55
CA LYS A 50 8.07 -15.42 8.13
C LYS A 50 6.58 -15.26 7.86
N GLY A 51 6.19 -14.09 7.38
CA GLY A 51 4.79 -13.69 7.23
C GLY A 51 4.30 -13.61 5.79
N THR A 52 5.17 -13.81 4.80
CA THR A 52 4.81 -13.84 3.38
C THR A 52 5.23 -15.17 2.78
N ARG A 53 4.50 -15.61 1.76
CA ARG A 53 4.88 -16.76 0.93
C ARG A 53 4.28 -16.62 -0.47
N VAL A 54 4.95 -17.23 -1.43
CA VAL A 54 4.45 -17.41 -2.79
C VAL A 54 4.17 -18.91 -2.98
N ASP A 55 2.99 -19.24 -3.51
CA ASP A 55 2.68 -20.61 -3.88
C ASP A 55 3.60 -21.06 -5.05
N PRO A 56 4.39 -22.14 -4.90
CA PRO A 56 5.37 -22.54 -5.91
C PRO A 56 4.74 -23.09 -7.20
N ASN A 57 3.46 -23.49 -7.17
CA ASN A 57 2.77 -24.08 -8.32
C ASN A 57 1.99 -23.02 -9.12
N TYR A 58 1.42 -22.04 -8.43
CA TYR A 58 0.50 -21.07 -9.03
C TYR A 58 0.96 -19.61 -8.95
N GLY A 59 2.00 -19.32 -8.17
CA GLY A 59 2.55 -17.97 -8.03
C GLY A 59 1.67 -17.01 -7.21
N PHE A 60 0.63 -17.49 -6.53
CA PHE A 60 -0.21 -16.65 -5.68
C PHE A 60 0.48 -16.30 -4.36
N GLU A 61 0.43 -15.03 -4.00
CA GLU A 61 0.99 -14.52 -2.74
C GLU A 61 0.02 -14.73 -1.58
N SER A 62 0.56 -14.98 -0.40
CA SER A 62 -0.20 -15.11 0.84
C SER A 62 0.53 -14.47 2.00
N VAL A 63 -0.25 -13.90 2.91
CA VAL A 63 0.24 -13.23 4.12
C VAL A 63 -0.29 -13.95 5.35
N ASN A 64 0.56 -14.12 6.36
CA ASN A 64 0.17 -14.64 7.65
C ASN A 64 -0.34 -13.49 8.53
N HIS A 65 -1.65 -13.44 8.80
CA HIS A 65 -2.21 -12.33 9.58
C HIS A 65 -1.73 -12.29 11.03
N ARG A 66 -1.17 -13.39 11.55
CA ARG A 66 -0.57 -13.47 12.89
C ARG A 66 0.86 -12.94 12.96
N SER A 67 1.52 -12.70 11.83
CA SER A 67 2.89 -12.17 11.79
C SER A 67 2.93 -10.64 11.74
N ARG A 68 1.88 -9.97 12.26
CA ARG A 68 1.85 -8.52 12.38
C ARG A 68 3.02 -8.06 13.26
N LEU A 69 3.80 -7.16 12.71
CA LEU A 69 4.96 -6.57 13.36
C LEU A 69 4.50 -5.59 14.43
N LYS A 70 5.31 -5.43 15.49
CA LYS A 70 5.01 -4.41 16.50
C LYS A 70 5.24 -3.03 15.88
N SER A 71 4.36 -2.08 16.15
CA SER A 71 4.41 -0.74 15.53
C SER A 71 5.73 0.00 15.75
N ASN A 72 6.51 -0.36 16.77
CA ASN A 72 7.80 0.27 17.08
C ASN A 72 9.02 -0.42 16.44
N SER A 73 8.84 -1.54 15.72
CA SER A 73 9.97 -2.27 15.12
C SER A 73 10.21 -1.95 13.64
N TYR A 74 9.35 -1.16 13.01
CA TYR A 74 9.42 -0.79 11.58
C TYR A 74 8.94 0.64 11.37
N GLU A 75 9.29 1.23 10.22
CA GLU A 75 8.77 2.52 9.77
C GLU A 75 7.27 2.38 9.39
N PRO A 76 6.33 3.00 10.14
CA PRO A 76 4.91 2.85 9.87
C PRO A 76 4.42 3.75 8.73
N PHE A 77 5.20 4.76 8.31
CA PHE A 77 4.74 5.73 7.32
C PHE A 77 5.28 5.46 5.92
N ILE A 78 4.40 5.53 4.92
CA ILE A 78 4.76 5.49 3.50
C ILE A 78 4.12 6.65 2.77
N LEU A 79 4.72 7.09 1.66
CA LEU A 79 4.04 8.00 0.75
C LEU A 79 2.84 7.28 0.15
N ALA A 80 1.69 7.96 0.07
CA ALA A 80 0.53 7.40 -0.61
C ALA A 80 0.86 7.00 -2.07
N GLN A 81 1.87 7.63 -2.69
CA GLN A 81 2.35 7.32 -4.04
C GLN A 81 2.96 5.93 -4.20
N GLN A 82 3.51 5.41 -3.11
CA GLN A 82 4.20 4.13 -3.11
C GLN A 82 3.25 2.97 -2.81
N ALA A 83 2.03 3.28 -2.37
CA ALA A 83 1.03 2.32 -1.93
C ALA A 83 0.24 1.74 -3.11
N THR A 84 0.18 0.41 -3.17
CA THR A 84 -0.77 -0.33 -4.02
C THR A 84 -1.84 -0.96 -3.14
N GLN A 85 -3.13 -0.76 -3.47
CA GLN A 85 -4.21 -1.40 -2.73
C GLN A 85 -4.21 -2.91 -2.98
N VAL A 86 -4.31 -3.67 -1.89
CA VAL A 86 -4.47 -5.12 -1.93
C VAL A 86 -5.63 -5.55 -1.07
N TYR A 87 -6.20 -6.68 -1.44
CA TYR A 87 -7.29 -7.28 -0.73
C TYR A 87 -6.89 -8.63 -0.15
N TYR A 88 -7.25 -8.87 1.11
CA TYR A 88 -6.94 -10.09 1.81
C TYR A 88 -8.18 -10.97 1.93
N THR A 89 -8.07 -12.23 1.50
CA THR A 89 -9.17 -13.19 1.60
C THR A 89 -8.71 -14.47 2.29
N THR A 90 -9.63 -15.15 2.98
CA THR A 90 -9.32 -16.42 3.63
C THR A 90 -8.98 -17.49 2.60
N TYR A 91 -7.99 -18.31 2.92
CA TYR A 91 -7.63 -19.42 2.05
C TYR A 91 -8.76 -20.46 2.03
N PRO A 92 -9.18 -20.98 0.86
CA PRO A 92 -10.25 -21.98 0.75
C PRO A 92 -9.73 -23.37 1.14
N SER A 93 -9.29 -23.53 2.39
CA SER A 93 -8.77 -24.78 2.94
C SER A 93 -9.24 -24.97 4.37
N THR A 94 -9.67 -26.19 4.68
CA THR A 94 -10.11 -26.59 6.03
C THR A 94 -8.94 -26.94 6.96
N LYS A 95 -7.71 -26.97 6.45
CA LYS A 95 -6.51 -27.26 7.24
C LYS A 95 -6.27 -26.14 8.26
N LYS A 96 -6.04 -26.49 9.53
CA LYS A 96 -5.74 -25.52 10.60
C LYS A 96 -4.56 -24.60 10.26
N GLU A 97 -3.54 -25.15 9.62
CA GLU A 97 -2.36 -24.38 9.19
C GLU A 97 -2.70 -23.29 8.18
N ALA A 98 -3.71 -23.48 7.34
CA ALA A 98 -4.13 -22.51 6.34
C ALA A 98 -4.97 -21.36 6.93
N GLN A 99 -5.52 -21.51 8.14
CA GLN A 99 -6.39 -20.50 8.77
C GLN A 99 -5.64 -19.21 9.15
N ASN A 100 -4.32 -19.30 9.32
CA ASN A 100 -3.47 -18.15 9.62
C ASN A 100 -3.06 -17.38 8.36
N TRP A 101 -3.31 -17.93 7.18
CA TRP A 101 -2.90 -17.34 5.90
C TRP A 101 -4.08 -16.74 5.17
N TRP A 102 -3.92 -15.49 4.74
CA TRP A 102 -4.79 -14.84 3.79
C TRP A 102 -4.14 -14.81 2.42
N ALA A 103 -4.89 -15.15 1.38
CA ALA A 103 -4.46 -14.94 0.01
C ALA A 103 -4.51 -13.44 -0.30
N VAL A 104 -3.52 -12.97 -1.06
CA VAL A 104 -3.41 -11.57 -1.47
C VAL A 104 -3.96 -11.43 -2.88
N CYS A 105 -4.90 -10.50 -3.05
CA CYS A 105 -5.40 -10.08 -4.35
C CYS A 105 -4.91 -8.66 -4.62
N LYS A 106 -3.92 -8.53 -5.51
CA LYS A 106 -3.45 -7.23 -6.00
C LYS A 106 -4.49 -6.64 -6.95
N THR A 107 -4.99 -5.46 -6.64
CA THR A 107 -5.96 -4.77 -7.49
C THR A 107 -5.20 -3.89 -8.47
N LYS A 108 -5.50 -4.00 -9.77
CA LYS A 108 -5.06 -2.99 -10.74
C LYS A 108 -5.93 -1.75 -10.52
N SER A 109 -5.30 -0.59 -10.32
CA SER A 109 -6.03 0.67 -10.20
C SER A 109 -6.95 0.86 -11.41
N THR A 110 -8.26 0.82 -11.19
CA THR A 110 -9.27 1.15 -12.21
C THR A 110 -9.45 2.66 -12.18
N LYS A 111 -9.01 3.35 -13.23
CA LYS A 111 -8.96 4.81 -13.32
C LYS A 111 -10.36 5.42 -13.50
N ILE A 112 -11.13 5.69 -12.43
CA ILE A 112 -12.38 6.50 -12.40
C ILE A 112 -12.58 6.97 -10.93
N VAL A 113 -12.78 8.23 -10.47
CA VAL A 113 -13.59 9.41 -10.88
C VAL A 113 -12.98 10.69 -10.24
N GLU A 114 -13.08 11.83 -10.94
CA GLU A 114 -12.64 13.20 -10.56
C GLU A 114 -13.06 13.69 -9.15
N LEU A 115 -12.09 14.02 -8.30
CA LEU A 115 -12.28 14.96 -7.19
C LEU A 115 -12.25 16.41 -7.71
N ASN A 116 -13.43 17.00 -7.89
CA ASN A 116 -13.58 18.45 -8.12
C ASN A 116 -13.22 19.24 -6.84
N TYR A 117 -11.92 19.45 -6.61
CA TYR A 117 -11.46 20.49 -5.69
C TYR A 117 -11.34 21.80 -6.47
N CYS A 118 -12.18 22.78 -6.12
CA CYS A 118 -12.34 24.05 -6.80
C CYS A 118 -11.02 24.70 -7.23
N GLN A 119 -10.79 24.79 -8.54
CA GLN A 119 -9.78 25.65 -9.14
C GLN A 119 -10.23 27.11 -9.06
N TYR A 120 -9.54 27.92 -8.26
CA TYR A 120 -9.38 29.34 -8.56
C TYR A 120 -7.88 29.66 -8.62
N THR A 121 -7.39 29.57 -9.86
CA THR A 121 -6.48 30.50 -10.55
C THR A 121 -5.18 30.89 -9.85
N TYR A 122 -4.05 30.45 -10.39
CA TYR A 122 -3.12 31.35 -11.10
C TYR A 122 -2.32 30.50 -12.09
N ASP A 123 -2.56 30.79 -13.36
CA ASP A 123 -1.83 30.26 -14.50
C ASP A 123 -0.34 30.68 -14.48
N VAL A 124 0.47 29.84 -15.14
CA VAL A 124 1.79 30.09 -15.79
C VAL A 124 3.08 29.80 -14.99
N LEU A 125 3.87 28.87 -15.59
CA LEU A 125 5.32 28.56 -15.50
C LEU A 125 5.82 27.52 -14.47
N GLN A 126 5.83 26.23 -14.83
CA GLN A 126 7.02 25.53 -15.36
C GLN A 126 6.70 24.08 -15.72
N GLU A 127 7.06 23.69 -16.95
CA GLU A 127 7.04 22.32 -17.45
C GLU A 127 8.07 21.48 -16.70
N ASP A 128 7.61 20.51 -15.92
CA ASP A 128 8.18 19.15 -15.89
C ASP A 128 7.07 18.19 -15.47
N ASP A 129 6.73 17.34 -16.43
CA ASP A 129 5.46 16.65 -16.55
C ASP A 129 5.52 15.31 -15.83
N GLN A 130 5.15 15.29 -14.54
CA GLN A 130 4.67 14.09 -13.86
C GLN A 130 3.85 14.47 -12.61
N SER A 131 2.64 14.97 -12.87
CA SER A 131 1.62 15.14 -11.83
C SER A 131 1.07 13.76 -11.44
N PHE A 132 1.47 13.26 -10.26
CA PHE A 132 0.84 12.09 -9.66
C PHE A 132 -0.24 12.53 -8.68
N SER A 133 -1.48 12.57 -9.14
CA SER A 133 -2.66 12.70 -8.28
C SER A 133 -2.88 11.39 -7.53
N LEU A 134 -2.86 11.44 -6.20
CA LEU A 134 -3.12 10.28 -5.34
C LEU A 134 -4.51 10.40 -4.75
N GLU A 135 -5.44 9.66 -5.33
CA GLU A 135 -6.77 9.48 -4.75
C GLU A 135 -6.76 8.21 -3.88
N ILE A 136 -7.13 8.39 -2.62
CA ILE A 136 -7.12 7.35 -1.59
C ILE A 136 -8.55 6.86 -1.45
N ILE A 137 -8.85 5.71 -2.05
CA ILE A 137 -10.15 5.06 -1.88
C ILE A 137 -10.00 3.99 -0.80
N ILE A 138 -10.54 4.27 0.40
CA ILE A 138 -10.63 3.34 1.54
C ILE A 138 -11.80 2.38 1.33
#